data_AF-A0AA38FE54-F1
#
_entry.id   AF-A0AA38FE54-F1
#
_cell.length_a   1.000
_cell.length_b   1.000
_cell.length_c   1.000
_cell.angle_alpha   90.00
_cell.angle_beta   90.00
_cell.angle_gamma   90.00
#
_symmetry.space_group_name_H-M   'P 1'
#
loop_
_entity.id
_entity.type
_entity.pdbx_description
1 polymer ?
#
loop_
_entity_poly.entity_id
_entity_poly.type
_entity_poly.pdbx_seq_one_letter_code
_entity_poly.pdbx_strand_id
1 'polypeptide(L)' 'RQATKDAGVISGLNVMRIINEPTAAAIAYGLDKKGTSSGEKNILIFDLGGGTFDVSLLSIDEGIFE' A
#
# COMPACT_ATOMS: atom_id res chain seq x y z
N ARG A 1 -0.07 -6.07 13.42
CA ARG A 1 1.17 -5.45 12.90
C ARG A 1 2.40 -5.86 13.72
N GLN A 2 2.41 -5.72 15.06
CA GLN A 2 3.58 -6.11 15.87
C GLN A 2 3.94 -7.59 15.74
N ALA A 3 2.95 -8.50 15.88
CA ALA A 3 3.17 -9.93 15.69
C ALA A 3 3.79 -10.29 14.32
N THR A 4 3.35 -9.61 13.25
CA THR A 4 3.92 -9.79 11.89
C THR A 4 5.37 -9.32 11.81
N LYS A 5 5.70 -8.20 12.46
CA LYS A 5 7.08 -7.71 12.55
C LYS A 5 7.97 -8.69 13.31
N ASP A 6 7.48 -9.17 14.45
CA ASP A 6 8.20 -10.14 15.29
C ASP A 6 8.44 -11.45 14.53
N ALA A 7 7.46 -11.94 13.76
CA ALA A 7 7.62 -13.10 12.89
C ALA A 7 8.73 -12.90 11.85
N GLY A 8 8.84 -11.71 11.25
CA GLY A 8 9.93 -11.36 10.35
C GLY A 8 11.30 -11.38 11.04
N VAL A 9 11.39 -10.83 12.25
CA VAL A 9 12.63 -10.84 13.06
C VAL A 9 13.03 -12.26 13.47
N ILE A 10 12.07 -13.08 13.90
CA ILE A 10 12.27 -14.50 14.22
C ILE A 10 12.80 -15.27 13.00
N SER A 11 12.33 -14.89 11.80
CA SER A 11 12.80 -15.45 10.53
C SER A 11 14.18 -14.91 10.10
N GLY A 12 14.82 -14.08 10.92
CA GLY A 12 16.15 -13.50 10.65
C GLY A 12 16.14 -12.30 9.71
N LEU A 13 14.98 -11.69 9.44
CA LEU A 13 14.86 -10.53 8.54
C LEU A 13 14.91 -9.22 9.32
N ASN A 14 15.60 -8.21 8.76
CA ASN A 14 15.50 -6.84 9.23
C ASN A 14 14.22 -6.18 8.67
N VAL A 15 13.18 -6.12 9.48
CA VAL A 15 11.88 -5.55 9.08
C VAL A 15 11.92 -4.02 9.14
N MET A 16 12.32 -3.39 8.03
CA MET A 16 12.45 -1.94 7.89
C MET A 16 11.12 -1.18 8.08
N ARG A 17 10.05 -1.68 7.47
CA ARG A 17 8.72 -1.07 7.52
C ARG A 17 7.67 -2.14 7.22
N ILE A 18 6.54 -2.07 7.94
CA ILE A 18 5.31 -2.75 7.55
C ILE A 18 4.44 -1.72 6.84
N ILE A 19 4.01 -2.02 5.62
CA ILE A 19 3.12 -1.17 4.82
C ILE A 19 1.79 -1.88 4.60
N ASN A 20 0.73 -1.12 4.36
CA ASN A 20 -0.57 -1.68 4.01
C ASN A 20 -0.53 -2.20 2.57
N GLU A 21 -1.24 -3.29 2.30
CA GLU A 21 -1.43 -3.88 0.97
C GLU A 21 -1.93 -2.86 -0.08
N PRO A 22 -2.99 -2.07 0.16
CA PRO A 22 -3.45 -1.09 -0.84
C PRO A 22 -2.37 -0.04 -1.16
N THR A 23 -1.65 0.46 -0.16
CA THR A 23 -0.55 1.40 -0.39
C THR A 23 0.59 0.75 -1.18
N ALA A 24 0.93 -0.50 -0.87
CA ALA A 24 1.95 -1.25 -1.60
C ALA A 24 1.55 -1.45 -3.08
N ALA A 25 0.29 -1.80 -3.33
CA ALA A 25 -0.24 -1.91 -4.68
C ALA A 25 -0.18 -0.57 -5.41
N ALA A 26 -0.62 0.53 -4.79
CA ALA A 26 -0.60 1.84 -5.43
C ALA A 26 0.83 2.31 -5.80
N ILE A 27 1.82 2.04 -4.94
CA ILE A 27 3.24 2.29 -5.23
C ILE A 27 3.73 1.39 -6.38
N ALA A 28 3.35 0.10 -6.40
CA ALA A 28 3.76 -0.83 -7.45
C ALA A 28 3.26 -0.41 -8.85
N TYR A 29 2.05 0.16 -8.91
CA TYR A 29 1.49 0.74 -10.15
C TYR A 29 2.07 2.13 -10.49
N GLY A 30 2.99 2.66 -9.68
CA GLY A 30 3.61 3.97 -9.87
C GLY A 30 2.62 5.12 -9.75
N LEU A 31 1.53 4.93 -9.00
CA LEU A 31 0.48 5.93 -8.85
C LEU A 31 0.94 7.11 -7.98
N ASP A 32 1.96 6.90 -7.14
CA ASP A 32 2.73 7.94 -6.45
C ASP A 32 3.49 8.87 -7.42
N LYS A 33 3.92 8.34 -8.57
CA LYS A 33 4.77 9.05 -9.55
C LYS A 33 4.00 9.65 -10.72
N LYS A 34 2.70 9.35 -10.87
CA LYS A 34 1.84 9.95 -11.91
C LYS A 34 1.43 11.40 -11.58
N GLY A 35 2.38 12.19 -11.07
CA GLY A 35 2.31 13.63 -10.83
C GLY A 35 2.40 14.49 -12.08
N THR A 36 2.07 13.96 -13.28
CA THR A 36 2.00 14.75 -14.52
C THR A 36 0.60 15.30 -14.80
N SER A 37 -0.39 14.97 -13.99
CA SER A 37 -1.75 15.52 -14.09
C SER A 37 -2.04 16.24 -12.78
N SER A 38 -2.02 17.57 -12.81
CA SER A 38 -2.26 18.43 -11.65
C SER A 38 -3.62 18.12 -11.01
N GLY A 39 -3.62 17.77 -9.72
CA GLY A 39 -4.84 17.58 -8.91
C GLY A 39 -4.88 16.25 -8.13
N GLU A 40 -5.67 16.26 -7.05
CA GLU A 40 -5.99 15.10 -6.21
C GLU A 40 -6.60 13.97 -7.06
N LYS A 41 -6.16 12.72 -6.82
CA LYS A 41 -6.67 11.54 -7.52
C LYS A 41 -7.20 10.52 -6.53
N ASN A 42 -8.45 10.11 -6.76
CA ASN A 42 -9.07 9.00 -6.04
C ASN A 42 -8.78 7.68 -6.74
N ILE A 43 -8.30 6.69 -5.98
CA ILE A 43 -7.87 5.39 -6.48
C ILE A 43 -8.62 4.31 -5.73
N LEU A 44 -9.43 3.54 -6.46
CA LEU A 44 -10.06 2.35 -5.94
C LEU A 44 -9.14 1.16 -6.15
N ILE A 45 -8.81 0.47 -5.06
CA ILE A 45 -8.08 -0.78 -5.06
C ILE A 45 -9.07 -1.90 -4.75
N PHE A 46 -9.07 -2.89 -5.62
CA PHE A 46 -9.86 -4.10 -5.52
C PHE A 46 -8.90 -5.26 -5.35
N ASP A 47 -8.80 -5.81 -4.14
CA ASP A 47 -7.99 -6.98 -3.81
C ASP A 47 -8.90 -8.18 -3.57
N LEU A 48 -8.83 -9.16 -4.48
CA LEU A 48 -9.57 -10.40 -4.39
C LEU A 48 -8.58 -11.56 -4.28
N GLY A 49 -8.26 -11.91 -3.05
CA GLY A 49 -7.38 -13.01 -2.70
C GLY A 49 -8.10 -14.36 -2.63
N GLY A 50 -7.35 -15.40 -2.28
CA GLY A 50 -7.88 -16.76 -2.15
C GLY A 50 -8.78 -17.00 -0.92
N GLY A 51 -8.77 -16.07 0.05
CA GLY A 51 -9.57 -16.18 1.27
C GLY A 51 -9.95 -14.84 1.90
N THR A 52 -9.56 -13.73 1.28
CA THR A 52 -9.89 -12.37 1.70
C THR A 52 -10.35 -11.57 0.49
N PHE A 53 -11.24 -10.62 0.73
CA PHE A 53 -11.74 -9.71 -0.27
C PHE A 53 -11.75 -8.32 0.36
N ASP A 54 -10.85 -7.46 -0.13
CA ASP A 54 -10.57 -6.16 0.45
C ASP A 54 -10.72 -5.09 -0.62
N VAL A 55 -11.47 -4.04 -0.30
CA VAL A 55 -11.64 -2.87 -1.18
C VAL A 55 -11.20 -1.65 -0.41
N SER A 56 -10.31 -0.87 -1.01
CA SER A 56 -9.79 0.38 -0.43
C SER A 56 -9.93 1.52 -1.41
N LEU A 57 -10.27 2.71 -0.90
CA LEU A 57 -10.21 3.95 -1.66
C LEU A 57 -9.05 4.78 -1.08
N LEU A 58 -8.11 5.17 -1.93
CA LEU A 58 -6.97 6.02 -1.57
C LEU A 58 -7.10 7.37 -2.27
N SER A 59 -6.81 8.44 -1.55
CA SER A 59 -6.57 9.75 -2.15
C SER A 59 -5.06 9.93 -2.31
N ILE A 60 -4.62 10.34 -3.50
CA ILE A 60 -3.24 10.77 -3.74
C ILE A 60 -3.23 12.26 -4.02
N ASP A 61 -2.49 12.98 -3.19
CA ASP A 61 -2.10 14.37 -3.44
C ASP A 61 -0.58 14.52 -3.34
N GLU A 62 0.04 15.09 -4.37
CA GLU A 62 1.49 15.29 -4.49
C GLU A 62 2.38 14.06 -4.14
N GLY A 63 1.86 12.84 -4.33
CA GLY A 63 2.57 11.59 -4.01
C GLY A 63 2.47 11.14 -2.54
N ILE A 64 1.70 11.85 -1.72
CA ILE A 64 1.28 11.44 -0.38
C ILE A 64 -0.02 10.63 -0.53
N PHE A 65 -0.05 9.47 0.13
CA PHE A 65 -1.23 8.60 0.20
C PHE A 65 -2.00 8.87 1.49
N GLU A 66 -3.28 9.20 1.36
CA GLU A 66 -4.27 9.16 2.45
C GLU A 66 -5.28 8.02 2.25
#